data_AF-A0A0D5LRS0-F1
#
_entry.id   AF-A0A0D5LRS0-F1
#
_cell.length_a   1.000
_cell.length_b   1.000
_cell.length_c   1.000
_cell.angle_alpha   90.00
_cell.angle_beta   90.00
_cell.angle_gamma   90.00
#
_symmetry.space_group_name_H-M   'P 1'
#
loop_
_entity.id
_entity.type
_entity.pdbx_description
1 polymer ?
#
loop_
_entity_poly.entity_id
_entity_poly.type
_entity_poly.pdbx_seq_one_letter_code
_entity_poly.pdbx_strand_id
1 'polypeptide(L)'
;MSATALSVAVAVQAESASLFQVGESSGQEGVAAPEDYPLPELYWNGGATNPADGVVWGGDGIWNNTLANWTDENARNAWPWPGGSTRAVFSNHRGTVTVVGPIEVQNIEFRSDYEIKGDATTAGTLMLPLGRSASIKSLEDVDPTIYANIATQGGSGRFPIAGRLLIEGWVSFVGDKEYLGGTSLKQYSGLFLGEHGIGMGSVKGEIEFLMDHESQGDVTHTISVYSELEQEFTNTLFGPSNGAELIFNCRLSPYQSVRPVIYVTANNASFSGNSEIGDCALDVSGALGGSIKTEGNGLSEIRGAGTIGSVGKGASLISTTIKPGVAGGAPGRLTFAGNLSLTNSDDAATSSTFEFNLTSPDGANDSVAVAGRLSLDKTVYVRISGVGRGTGFAPGTYVLMTFGSQRGLDNLQLVPPADSATVHYDLIKDPMRGEVRLKVGN
;
A
#
# COMPACT_ATOMS: atom_id res chain seq x y z
N MET A 1 67.02 31.23 17.80
CA MET A 1 66.61 29.83 18.00
C MET A 1 65.20 29.68 17.45
N SER A 2 65.07 29.14 16.24
CA SER A 2 63.79 28.82 15.62
C SER A 2 64.02 27.55 14.81
N ALA A 3 63.37 26.45 15.21
CA ALA A 3 63.53 25.15 14.60
C ALA A 3 62.39 24.94 13.60
N THR A 4 62.76 24.78 12.34
CA THR A 4 61.86 24.44 11.23
C THR A 4 61.74 22.92 11.17
N ALA A 5 60.53 22.38 11.36
CA ALA A 5 60.26 20.95 11.20
C ALA A 5 59.99 20.64 9.72
N LEU A 6 60.88 19.87 9.09
CA LEU A 6 60.69 19.23 7.79
C LEU A 6 59.91 17.93 8.02
N SER A 7 58.73 17.76 7.41
CA SER A 7 58.07 16.46 7.32
C SER A 7 58.46 15.78 6.00
N VAL A 8 59.06 14.60 6.10
CA VAL A 8 59.36 13.73 4.97
C VAL A 8 58.23 12.71 4.87
N ALA A 9 57.48 12.73 3.78
CA ALA A 9 56.49 11.71 3.46
C ALA A 9 57.21 10.51 2.85
N VAL A 10 57.19 9.38 3.57
CA VAL A 10 57.64 8.08 3.07
C VAL A 10 56.50 7.44 2.28
N ALA A 11 56.67 7.31 0.97
CA ALA A 11 55.79 6.50 0.13
C ALA A 11 56.09 5.02 0.36
N VAL A 12 55.16 4.31 1.00
CA VAL A 12 55.20 2.85 1.10
C VAL A 12 54.55 2.28 -0.17
N GLN A 13 55.38 1.69 -1.04
CA GLN A 13 54.92 0.79 -2.10
C GLN A 13 54.36 -0.47 -1.45
N ALA A 14 53.05 -0.71 -1.59
CA ALA A 14 52.44 -1.98 -1.28
C ALA A 14 52.62 -2.92 -2.48
N GLU A 15 53.49 -3.91 -2.33
CA GLU A 15 53.65 -5.01 -3.28
C GLU A 15 52.45 -5.96 -3.20
N SER A 16 51.90 -6.23 -4.40
CA SER A 16 51.14 -7.41 -4.84
C SER A 16 50.87 -8.51 -3.79
N ALA A 17 49.63 -8.55 -3.29
CA ALA A 17 49.05 -9.74 -2.70
C ALA A 17 48.42 -10.62 -3.79
N SER A 18 48.87 -11.87 -3.79
CA SER A 18 48.49 -13.00 -4.63
C SER A 18 46.98 -13.15 -4.83
N LEU A 19 46.61 -13.39 -6.09
CA LEU A 19 45.34 -13.94 -6.54
C LEU A 19 45.01 -15.20 -5.73
N PHE A 20 43.93 -15.16 -4.94
CA PHE A 20 43.24 -16.35 -4.46
C PHE A 20 41.84 -16.30 -5.10
N GLN A 21 41.70 -16.89 -6.29
CA GLN A 21 40.40 -17.17 -6.88
C GLN A 21 39.73 -18.25 -6.03
N VAL A 22 38.85 -17.82 -5.12
CA VAL A 22 37.79 -18.70 -4.63
C VAL A 22 36.85 -18.91 -5.81
N GLY A 23 36.86 -20.11 -6.38
CA GLY A 23 35.83 -20.51 -7.33
C GLY A 23 34.50 -20.51 -6.60
N GLU A 24 33.69 -19.48 -6.81
CA GLU A 24 32.28 -19.50 -6.48
C GLU A 24 31.64 -20.59 -7.34
N SER A 25 31.46 -21.78 -6.77
CA SER A 25 30.59 -22.79 -7.38
C SER A 25 29.17 -22.25 -7.26
N SER A 26 28.66 -21.68 -8.34
CA SER A 26 27.26 -21.24 -8.52
C SER A 26 26.27 -22.41 -8.58
N GLY A 27 26.52 -23.47 -7.81
CA GLY A 27 25.64 -24.62 -7.62
C GLY A 27 24.85 -24.46 -6.33
N GLN A 28 24.09 -23.37 -6.17
CA GLN A 28 22.86 -23.52 -5.38
C GLN A 28 21.92 -24.33 -6.26
N GLU A 29 21.97 -25.65 -6.10
CA GLU A 29 20.81 -26.49 -6.37
C GLU A 29 19.63 -25.80 -5.67
N GLY A 30 18.74 -25.20 -6.47
CA GLY A 30 17.46 -24.76 -5.97
C GLY A 30 16.84 -26.00 -5.33
N VAL A 31 16.80 -26.01 -4.00
CA VAL A 31 16.05 -27.00 -3.24
C VAL A 31 14.65 -26.91 -3.84
N ALA A 32 14.29 -27.90 -4.65
CA ALA A 32 12.97 -27.98 -5.25
C ALA A 32 11.97 -27.75 -4.11
N ALA A 33 11.06 -26.79 -4.31
CA ALA A 33 9.99 -26.56 -3.36
C ALA A 33 9.40 -27.95 -3.01
N PRO A 34 9.27 -28.28 -1.71
CA PRO A 34 8.85 -29.61 -1.29
C PRO A 34 7.62 -30.00 -2.10
N GLU A 35 7.72 -31.12 -2.81
CA GLU A 35 6.69 -31.62 -3.73
C GLU A 35 5.30 -31.53 -3.07
N ASP A 36 4.33 -31.03 -3.82
CA ASP A 36 2.90 -30.98 -3.47
C ASP A 36 2.40 -32.40 -3.18
N TYR A 37 2.62 -32.88 -1.95
CA TYR A 37 1.87 -34.03 -1.47
C TYR A 37 0.39 -33.61 -1.47
N PRO A 38 -0.49 -34.35 -2.16
CA PRO A 38 -1.90 -34.00 -2.21
C PRO A 38 -2.42 -33.98 -0.78
N LEU A 39 -2.73 -32.78 -0.29
CA LEU A 39 -3.32 -32.63 1.03
C LEU A 39 -4.72 -33.22 1.00
N PRO A 40 -5.17 -33.90 2.07
CA PRO A 40 -6.56 -34.29 2.20
C PRO A 40 -7.47 -33.07 1.98
N GLU A 41 -8.45 -33.21 1.09
CA GLU A 41 -9.47 -32.20 0.84
C GLU A 41 -10.73 -32.53 1.63
N LEU A 42 -11.27 -31.54 2.34
CA LEU A 42 -12.56 -31.64 2.99
C LEU A 42 -13.48 -30.55 2.47
N TYR A 43 -14.70 -30.93 2.17
CA TYR A 43 -15.73 -30.11 1.56
C TYR A 43 -16.70 -29.61 2.64
N TRP A 44 -16.96 -28.30 2.63
CA TRP A 44 -17.89 -27.67 3.56
C TRP A 44 -19.32 -28.10 3.28
N ASN A 45 -20.01 -28.60 4.32
CA ASN A 45 -21.37 -29.13 4.22
C ASN A 45 -22.35 -28.47 5.21
N GLY A 46 -22.05 -27.24 5.66
CA GLY A 46 -22.70 -26.55 6.79
C GLY A 46 -24.23 -26.45 6.78
N GLY A 47 -24.88 -26.55 5.61
CA GLY A 47 -26.33 -26.50 5.42
C GLY A 47 -27.03 -27.85 5.28
N ALA A 48 -26.30 -28.97 5.38
CA ALA A 48 -26.88 -30.30 5.25
C ALA A 48 -27.61 -30.73 6.54
N THR A 49 -28.87 -31.16 6.41
CA THR A 49 -29.58 -31.83 7.51
C THR A 49 -29.07 -33.25 7.74
N ASN A 50 -28.50 -33.87 6.69
CA ASN A 50 -27.82 -35.15 6.74
C ASN A 50 -26.49 -35.05 5.98
N PRO A 51 -25.36 -34.81 6.65
CA PRO A 51 -24.09 -34.52 5.99
C PRO A 51 -23.43 -35.73 5.29
N ALA A 52 -24.09 -36.90 5.28
CA ALA A 52 -23.65 -38.14 4.64
C ALA A 52 -24.69 -38.67 3.63
N ASP A 53 -25.35 -37.78 2.89
CA ASP A 53 -26.42 -38.13 1.94
C ASP A 53 -25.95 -38.26 0.47
N GLY A 54 -24.63 -38.17 0.24
CA GLY A 54 -24.05 -38.25 -1.10
C GLY A 54 -24.02 -36.92 -1.86
N VAL A 55 -24.41 -35.81 -1.22
CA VAL A 55 -24.35 -34.46 -1.80
C VAL A 55 -23.62 -33.48 -0.87
N VAL A 56 -22.65 -32.74 -1.40
CA VAL A 56 -22.05 -31.59 -0.69
C VAL A 56 -23.00 -30.41 -0.86
N TRP A 57 -23.72 -30.03 0.19
CA TRP A 57 -24.72 -28.96 0.10
C TRP A 57 -24.09 -27.57 0.12
N GLY A 58 -23.08 -27.35 0.96
CA GLY A 58 -22.57 -26.01 1.27
C GLY A 58 -23.46 -25.26 2.26
N GLY A 59 -23.47 -23.93 2.22
CA GLY A 59 -24.38 -23.06 2.97
C GLY A 59 -23.87 -22.54 4.31
N ASP A 60 -24.77 -21.99 5.12
CA ASP A 60 -24.45 -21.42 6.43
C ASP A 60 -24.02 -22.50 7.42
N GLY A 61 -23.15 -22.19 8.39
CA GLY A 61 -22.87 -23.12 9.49
C GLY A 61 -21.74 -22.69 10.42
N ILE A 62 -21.34 -23.59 11.32
CA ILE A 62 -20.27 -23.35 12.32
C ILE A 62 -19.03 -24.17 11.97
N TRP A 63 -17.91 -23.51 11.71
CA TRP A 63 -16.62 -24.17 11.57
C TRP A 63 -15.96 -24.29 12.95
N ASN A 64 -15.93 -25.52 13.46
CA ASN A 64 -15.18 -25.87 14.65
C ASN A 64 -14.57 -27.29 14.53
N ASN A 65 -13.87 -27.72 15.57
CA ASN A 65 -13.22 -29.04 15.63
C ASN A 65 -14.12 -30.13 16.24
N THR A 66 -15.42 -29.89 16.44
CA THR A 66 -16.33 -30.82 17.12
C THR A 66 -17.56 -31.22 16.30
N LEU A 67 -18.08 -30.34 15.45
CA LEU A 67 -19.26 -30.57 14.61
C LEU A 67 -18.88 -31.20 13.29
N ALA A 68 -19.63 -32.21 12.87
CA ALA A 68 -19.42 -32.95 11.64
C ALA A 68 -19.94 -32.20 10.38
N ASN A 69 -19.40 -31.00 10.14
CA ASN A 69 -19.79 -30.10 9.04
C ASN A 69 -18.88 -30.23 7.81
N TRP A 70 -17.91 -31.15 7.84
CA TRP A 70 -16.96 -31.39 6.76
C TRP A 70 -17.14 -32.79 6.19
N THR A 71 -16.95 -32.94 4.89
CA THR A 71 -17.13 -34.22 4.22
C THR A 71 -16.10 -34.45 3.11
N ASP A 72 -16.07 -35.65 2.54
CA ASP A 72 -15.30 -35.95 1.34
C ASP A 72 -16.00 -35.40 0.09
N GLU A 73 -15.34 -35.40 -1.05
CA GLU A 73 -15.92 -34.92 -2.32
C GLU A 73 -17.24 -35.61 -2.71
N ASN A 74 -17.48 -36.82 -2.17
CA ASN A 74 -18.65 -37.64 -2.46
C ASN A 74 -19.74 -37.51 -1.40
N ALA A 75 -19.54 -36.65 -0.39
CA ALA A 75 -20.44 -36.45 0.74
C ALA A 75 -20.91 -37.76 1.42
N ARG A 76 -20.03 -38.75 1.54
CA ARG A 76 -20.39 -40.07 2.12
C ARG A 76 -20.17 -40.16 3.61
N ASN A 77 -19.30 -39.32 4.13
CA ASN A 77 -18.85 -39.37 5.51
C ASN A 77 -18.75 -37.95 6.07
N ALA A 78 -19.29 -37.72 7.25
CA ALA A 78 -19.23 -36.43 7.90
C ALA A 78 -18.22 -36.46 9.04
N TRP A 79 -17.35 -35.46 9.11
CA TRP A 79 -16.30 -35.36 10.11
C TRP A 79 -16.21 -33.96 10.71
N PRO A 80 -15.80 -33.85 11.98
CA PRO A 80 -15.26 -32.60 12.50
C PRO A 80 -14.04 -32.15 11.70
N TRP A 81 -13.74 -30.85 11.73
CA TRP A 81 -12.50 -30.36 11.13
C TRP A 81 -11.29 -31.00 11.85
N PRO A 82 -10.39 -31.69 11.12
CA PRO A 82 -9.29 -32.41 11.74
C PRO A 82 -8.10 -31.51 12.13
N GLY A 83 -8.06 -30.26 11.66
CA GLY A 83 -6.92 -29.36 11.82
C GLY A 83 -5.76 -29.65 10.86
N GLY A 84 -4.63 -28.98 11.09
CA GLY A 84 -3.35 -29.26 10.42
C GLY A 84 -3.34 -29.08 8.90
N SER A 85 -2.67 -30.04 8.23
CA SER A 85 -2.41 -30.06 6.78
C SER A 85 -3.61 -30.56 5.95
N THR A 86 -4.76 -29.94 6.15
CA THR A 86 -6.00 -30.25 5.42
C THR A 86 -6.43 -29.05 4.59
N ARG A 87 -6.94 -29.28 3.37
CA ARG A 87 -7.54 -28.24 2.53
C ARG A 87 -9.03 -28.12 2.82
N ALA A 88 -9.47 -26.92 3.18
CA ALA A 88 -10.88 -26.56 3.34
C ALA A 88 -11.45 -26.10 2.00
N VAL A 89 -12.42 -26.82 1.45
CA VAL A 89 -13.07 -26.51 0.17
C VAL A 89 -14.49 -26.01 0.42
N PHE A 90 -14.73 -24.73 0.11
CA PHE A 90 -16.04 -24.10 0.14
C PHE A 90 -16.64 -24.11 -1.26
N SER A 91 -17.71 -24.88 -1.46
CA SER A 91 -18.32 -25.08 -2.79
C SER A 91 -19.85 -25.12 -2.71
N ASN A 92 -20.50 -25.20 -3.88
CA ASN A 92 -21.95 -25.31 -4.02
C ASN A 92 -22.71 -24.10 -3.45
N HIS A 93 -23.69 -24.29 -2.56
CA HIS A 93 -24.50 -23.18 -2.07
C HIS A 93 -23.66 -22.23 -1.23
N ARG A 94 -23.61 -20.94 -1.61
CA ARG A 94 -22.98 -19.89 -0.80
C ARG A 94 -23.62 -19.77 0.58
N GLY A 95 -22.87 -19.27 1.55
CA GLY A 95 -23.38 -19.01 2.90
C GLY A 95 -22.35 -18.36 3.82
N THR A 96 -22.75 -18.19 5.07
CA THR A 96 -21.93 -17.66 6.17
C THR A 96 -21.38 -18.78 7.04
N VAL A 97 -20.06 -18.85 7.15
CA VAL A 97 -19.35 -19.81 7.97
C VAL A 97 -18.82 -19.12 9.21
N THR A 98 -19.36 -19.47 10.38
CA THR A 98 -18.92 -18.93 11.67
C THR A 98 -17.80 -19.79 12.25
N VAL A 99 -16.58 -19.27 12.26
CA VAL A 99 -15.40 -19.85 12.90
C VAL A 99 -15.53 -19.70 14.42
N VAL A 100 -15.56 -20.80 15.16
CA VAL A 100 -15.65 -20.80 16.63
C VAL A 100 -14.34 -21.31 17.21
N GLY A 101 -13.61 -20.42 17.88
CA GLY A 101 -12.28 -20.70 18.43
C GLY A 101 -11.16 -20.74 17.38
N PRO A 102 -9.97 -21.21 17.75
CA PRO A 102 -8.84 -21.39 16.84
C PRO A 102 -9.02 -22.61 15.94
N ILE A 103 -8.90 -22.40 14.62
CA ILE A 103 -9.00 -23.43 13.58
C ILE A 103 -7.71 -23.46 12.78
N GLU A 104 -6.96 -24.54 12.94
CA GLU A 104 -5.74 -24.76 12.15
C GLU A 104 -6.12 -25.12 10.71
N VAL A 105 -5.71 -24.32 9.74
CA VAL A 105 -5.97 -24.57 8.32
C VAL A 105 -4.73 -24.23 7.52
N GLN A 106 -4.34 -25.13 6.61
CA GLN A 106 -3.23 -24.87 5.71
C GLN A 106 -3.72 -24.21 4.42
N ASN A 107 -4.73 -24.78 3.77
CA ASN A 107 -5.21 -24.30 2.48
C ASN A 107 -6.73 -24.09 2.53
N ILE A 108 -7.19 -22.98 1.96
CA ILE A 108 -8.61 -22.67 1.77
C ILE A 108 -8.85 -22.50 0.27
N GLU A 109 -9.91 -23.12 -0.25
CA GLU A 109 -10.32 -23.01 -1.63
C GLU A 109 -11.81 -22.64 -1.71
N PHE A 110 -12.11 -21.53 -2.39
CA PHE A 110 -13.46 -21.04 -2.66
C PHE A 110 -13.84 -21.32 -4.10
N ARG A 111 -14.95 -22.05 -4.27
CA ARG A 111 -15.62 -22.31 -5.54
C ARG A 111 -16.98 -21.60 -5.64
N SER A 112 -17.36 -20.88 -4.57
CA SER A 112 -18.57 -20.05 -4.45
C SER A 112 -18.34 -18.89 -3.47
N ASP A 113 -19.19 -17.85 -3.51
CA ASP A 113 -19.08 -16.61 -2.70
C ASP A 113 -19.41 -16.82 -1.21
N TYR A 114 -18.48 -17.39 -0.45
CA TYR A 114 -18.67 -17.59 0.98
C TYR A 114 -18.21 -16.41 1.84
N GLU A 115 -18.87 -16.29 2.99
CA GLU A 115 -18.52 -15.33 4.02
C GLU A 115 -17.97 -16.04 5.25
N ILE A 116 -16.67 -15.88 5.56
CA ILE A 116 -16.06 -16.52 6.73
C ILE A 116 -15.96 -15.52 7.89
N LYS A 117 -16.74 -15.74 8.95
CA LYS A 117 -16.82 -14.85 10.12
C LYS A 117 -16.20 -15.46 11.36
N GLY A 118 -15.55 -14.64 12.18
CA GLY A 118 -15.24 -15.04 13.55
C GLY A 118 -16.51 -15.00 14.41
N ASP A 119 -16.68 -15.97 15.29
CA ASP A 119 -17.72 -15.92 16.32
C ASP A 119 -17.56 -14.67 17.20
N ALA A 120 -18.68 -14.02 17.55
CA ALA A 120 -18.66 -12.77 18.32
C ALA A 120 -18.07 -12.93 19.73
N THR A 121 -18.07 -14.14 20.30
CA THR A 121 -17.59 -14.41 21.65
C THR A 121 -16.09 -14.72 21.67
N THR A 122 -15.62 -15.49 20.70
CA THR A 122 -14.24 -15.99 20.62
C THR A 122 -13.38 -15.28 19.58
N ALA A 123 -13.98 -14.36 18.82
CA ALA A 123 -13.41 -13.67 17.66
C ALA A 123 -12.88 -14.61 16.55
N GLY A 124 -13.26 -15.90 16.57
CA GLY A 124 -12.90 -16.98 15.63
C GLY A 124 -11.66 -16.78 14.76
N THR A 125 -10.62 -17.58 14.97
CA THR A 125 -9.31 -17.38 14.32
C THR A 125 -8.94 -18.56 13.43
N LEU A 126 -8.64 -18.28 12.16
CA LEU A 126 -7.97 -19.18 11.24
C LEU A 126 -6.46 -19.14 11.52
N MET A 127 -5.91 -20.25 11.99
CA MET A 127 -4.50 -20.41 12.34
C MET A 127 -3.75 -21.07 11.18
N LEU A 128 -2.93 -20.28 10.50
CA LEU A 128 -2.05 -20.78 9.44
C LEU A 128 -0.80 -21.42 10.05
N PRO A 129 -0.29 -22.53 9.48
CA PRO A 129 0.86 -23.23 10.04
C PRO A 129 2.12 -22.37 10.02
N LEU A 130 2.95 -22.47 11.07
CA LEU A 130 4.29 -21.89 11.07
C LEU A 130 5.25 -22.72 10.21
N GLY A 131 6.18 -22.04 9.54
CA GLY A 131 7.24 -22.73 8.80
C GLY A 131 6.77 -23.37 7.48
N ARG A 132 5.52 -23.14 7.06
CA ARG A 132 4.90 -23.71 5.87
C ARG A 132 4.14 -22.64 5.11
N SER A 133 4.06 -22.79 3.80
CA SER A 133 3.16 -21.96 2.98
C SER A 133 1.71 -22.38 3.21
N ALA A 134 0.84 -21.38 3.22
CA ALA A 134 -0.60 -21.51 3.24
C ALA A 134 -1.17 -20.84 2.00
N SER A 135 -2.28 -21.34 1.47
CA SER A 135 -2.93 -20.73 0.32
C SER A 135 -4.40 -20.39 0.58
N ILE A 136 -4.84 -19.24 0.10
CA ILE A 136 -6.26 -18.94 -0.10
C ILE A 136 -6.46 -18.81 -1.61
N LYS A 137 -7.24 -19.74 -2.16
CA LYS A 137 -7.57 -19.80 -3.57
C LYS A 137 -9.05 -19.48 -3.75
N SER A 138 -9.36 -18.62 -4.71
CA SER A 138 -10.69 -18.42 -5.26
C SER A 138 -10.70 -18.81 -6.74
N LEU A 139 -11.79 -19.41 -7.21
CA LEU A 139 -12.01 -19.61 -8.65
C LEU A 139 -12.34 -18.28 -9.35
N GLU A 140 -12.32 -18.29 -10.68
CA GLU A 140 -12.78 -17.17 -11.49
C GLU A 140 -14.27 -16.86 -11.18
N ASP A 141 -14.62 -15.57 -11.17
CA ASP A 141 -15.95 -15.06 -10.82
C ASP A 141 -16.45 -15.41 -9.41
N VAL A 142 -15.53 -15.69 -8.47
CA VAL A 142 -15.85 -15.96 -7.06
C VAL A 142 -15.15 -14.95 -6.15
N ASP A 143 -15.94 -14.25 -5.32
CA ASP A 143 -15.49 -13.15 -4.47
C ASP A 143 -15.73 -13.45 -2.96
N PRO A 144 -14.94 -14.34 -2.35
CA PRO A 144 -15.09 -14.70 -0.95
C PRO A 144 -14.63 -13.56 -0.03
N THR A 145 -15.32 -13.41 1.10
CA THR A 145 -14.99 -12.41 2.12
C THR A 145 -14.61 -13.08 3.43
N ILE A 146 -13.44 -12.72 3.98
CA ILE A 146 -12.94 -13.26 5.25
C ILE A 146 -12.91 -12.16 6.32
N TYR A 147 -13.85 -12.25 7.26
CA TYR A 147 -13.95 -11.44 8.48
C TYR A 147 -13.27 -12.11 9.66
N ALA A 148 -13.19 -13.44 9.68
CA ALA A 148 -12.50 -14.20 10.73
C ALA A 148 -11.05 -13.71 10.89
N ASN A 149 -10.53 -13.73 12.11
CA ASN A 149 -9.13 -13.38 12.33
C ASN A 149 -8.23 -14.38 11.61
N ILE A 150 -7.14 -13.91 11.01
CA ILE A 150 -6.10 -14.78 10.46
C ILE A 150 -4.85 -14.54 11.30
N ALA A 151 -4.28 -15.62 11.82
CA ALA A 151 -3.05 -15.59 12.60
C ALA A 151 -2.13 -16.75 12.20
N THR A 152 -0.84 -16.63 12.49
CA THR A 152 0.07 -17.79 12.45
C THR A 152 -0.02 -18.58 13.75
N GLN A 153 0.15 -19.90 13.70
CA GLN A 153 0.34 -20.71 14.91
C GLN A 153 1.46 -20.15 15.81
N GLY A 154 1.40 -20.38 17.11
CA GLY A 154 2.56 -20.18 18.01
C GLY A 154 2.79 -18.78 18.60
N GLY A 155 2.12 -17.72 18.15
CA GLY A 155 2.03 -16.42 18.84
C GLY A 155 3.34 -15.60 18.97
N SER A 156 3.22 -14.28 18.76
CA SER A 156 4.07 -13.10 19.12
C SER A 156 5.61 -13.15 19.22
N GLY A 157 6.27 -14.28 18.93
CA GLY A 157 7.71 -14.43 18.91
C GLY A 157 8.30 -14.09 17.55
N ARG A 158 9.29 -13.19 17.51
CA ARG A 158 10.14 -12.92 16.33
C ARG A 158 11.00 -14.14 16.00
N PHE A 159 10.42 -15.17 15.40
CA PHE A 159 11.19 -16.19 14.68
C PHE A 159 11.26 -15.80 13.20
N PRO A 160 12.33 -16.17 12.46
CA PRO A 160 12.36 -15.99 11.01
C PRO A 160 11.27 -16.90 10.40
N ILE A 161 10.18 -16.30 9.93
CA ILE A 161 9.01 -17.04 9.46
C ILE A 161 9.26 -17.44 8.01
N ALA A 162 9.69 -18.68 7.82
CA ALA A 162 9.68 -19.32 6.52
C ALA A 162 8.23 -19.73 6.20
N GLY A 163 7.47 -18.91 5.48
CA GLY A 163 6.12 -19.26 5.03
C GLY A 163 5.42 -18.02 4.52
N ARG A 164 4.76 -18.11 3.37
CA ARG A 164 4.03 -16.99 2.74
C ARG A 164 2.57 -17.39 2.58
N LEU A 165 1.66 -16.41 2.67
CA LEU A 165 0.27 -16.58 2.31
C LEU A 165 0.11 -16.35 0.82
N LEU A 166 -0.16 -17.42 0.07
CA LEU A 166 -0.41 -17.34 -1.37
C LEU A 166 -1.88 -17.02 -1.64
N ILE A 167 -2.16 -15.95 -2.36
CA ILE A 167 -3.49 -15.58 -2.85
C ILE A 167 -3.57 -15.93 -4.34
N GLU A 168 -4.55 -16.76 -4.69
CA GLU A 168 -4.93 -17.07 -6.08
C GLU A 168 -6.38 -16.65 -6.28
N GLY A 169 -6.66 -15.84 -7.31
CA GLY A 169 -7.98 -15.24 -7.50
C GLY A 169 -8.23 -14.00 -6.62
N TRP A 170 -9.49 -13.67 -6.38
CA TRP A 170 -9.89 -12.46 -5.68
C TRP A 170 -10.25 -12.78 -4.22
N VAL A 171 -9.76 -12.00 -3.26
CA VAL A 171 -10.03 -12.21 -1.82
C VAL A 171 -10.18 -10.87 -1.11
N SER A 172 -11.24 -10.74 -0.31
CA SER A 172 -11.45 -9.58 0.57
C SER A 172 -11.16 -9.92 2.03
N PHE A 173 -10.32 -9.11 2.66
CA PHE A 173 -10.02 -9.13 4.09
C PHE A 173 -10.65 -7.94 4.78
N VAL A 174 -11.46 -8.22 5.80
CA VAL A 174 -12.11 -7.20 6.64
C VAL A 174 -11.64 -7.34 8.08
N GLY A 175 -11.28 -6.24 8.71
CA GLY A 175 -10.62 -6.17 10.01
C GLY A 175 -9.10 -6.38 9.91
N ASP A 176 -8.42 -6.24 11.05
CA ASP A 176 -6.97 -6.41 11.09
C ASP A 176 -6.58 -7.89 10.95
N LYS A 177 -5.78 -8.22 9.94
CA LYS A 177 -5.21 -9.57 9.75
C LYS A 177 -3.72 -9.53 10.02
N GLU A 178 -3.28 -10.30 11.02
CA GLU A 178 -1.88 -10.42 11.37
C GLU A 178 -1.31 -11.71 10.78
N TYR A 179 -0.77 -11.61 9.57
CA TYR A 179 0.09 -12.64 9.01
C TYR A 179 1.55 -12.16 9.02
N LEU A 180 2.42 -12.91 9.69
CA LEU A 180 3.80 -12.49 9.90
C LEU A 180 4.77 -13.00 8.81
N GLY A 181 4.33 -13.89 7.91
CA GLY A 181 5.16 -14.53 6.88
C GLY A 181 5.21 -13.82 5.52
N GLY A 182 4.46 -12.73 5.34
CA GLY A 182 4.30 -12.04 4.05
C GLY A 182 3.25 -12.68 3.14
N THR A 183 2.74 -11.92 2.18
CA THR A 183 1.68 -12.34 1.24
C THR A 183 2.26 -12.41 -0.17
N SER A 184 1.86 -13.39 -0.96
CA SER A 184 2.21 -13.48 -2.38
C SER A 184 0.93 -13.50 -3.21
N LEU A 185 0.88 -12.68 -4.25
CA LEU A 185 -0.25 -12.57 -5.18
C LEU A 185 0.12 -13.26 -6.49
N LYS A 186 -0.63 -14.29 -6.91
CA LYS A 186 -0.48 -14.87 -8.25
C LYS A 186 -0.96 -13.90 -9.33
N GLN A 187 -0.53 -14.12 -10.55
CA GLN A 187 -1.05 -13.38 -11.70
C GLN A 187 -2.61 -13.46 -11.74
N TYR A 188 -3.25 -12.34 -12.09
CA TYR A 188 -4.73 -12.19 -12.11
C TYR A 188 -5.41 -12.36 -10.75
N SER A 189 -4.68 -12.16 -9.65
CA SER A 189 -5.26 -12.13 -8.30
C SER A 189 -5.53 -10.71 -7.82
N GLY A 190 -6.50 -10.61 -6.91
CA GLY A 190 -6.85 -9.38 -6.23
C GLY A 190 -6.89 -9.55 -4.71
N LEU A 191 -6.33 -8.58 -3.99
CA LEU A 191 -6.39 -8.48 -2.54
C LEU A 191 -7.09 -7.17 -2.14
N PHE A 192 -8.28 -7.29 -1.56
CA PHE A 192 -9.03 -6.16 -1.02
C PHE A 192 -8.83 -6.09 0.50
N LEU A 193 -8.35 -4.96 0.99
CA LEU A 193 -8.11 -4.66 2.39
C LEU A 193 -9.19 -3.70 2.88
N GLY A 194 -10.34 -4.28 3.23
CA GLY A 194 -11.56 -3.59 3.61
C GLY A 194 -12.52 -3.38 2.44
N GLU A 195 -13.77 -3.03 2.79
CA GLU A 195 -14.83 -2.76 1.83
C GLU A 195 -15.86 -1.79 2.42
N HIS A 196 -16.49 -1.01 1.52
CA HIS A 196 -17.48 -0.01 1.90
C HIS A 196 -18.69 -0.60 2.62
N GLY A 197 -19.01 -0.03 3.79
CA GLY A 197 -20.14 -0.46 4.62
C GLY A 197 -19.87 -1.75 5.39
N ILE A 198 -18.70 -2.37 5.18
CA ILE A 198 -18.30 -3.62 5.80
C ILE A 198 -17.22 -3.37 6.86
N GLY A 199 -16.20 -2.58 6.52
CA GLY A 199 -15.15 -2.17 7.43
C GLY A 199 -13.79 -2.03 6.75
N MET A 200 -12.81 -1.54 7.50
CA MET A 200 -11.42 -1.44 7.04
C MET A 200 -10.73 -2.80 7.21
N GLY A 201 -9.74 -3.10 6.36
CA GLY A 201 -8.94 -4.32 6.47
C GLY A 201 -7.44 -4.01 6.45
N SER A 202 -6.62 -4.85 7.04
CA SER A 202 -5.17 -4.73 6.94
C SER A 202 -4.50 -6.09 6.83
N VAL A 203 -3.37 -6.14 6.15
CA VAL A 203 -2.45 -7.28 6.19
C VAL A 203 -1.09 -6.77 6.59
N LYS A 204 -0.39 -7.44 7.50
CA LYS A 204 0.98 -7.07 7.87
C LYS A 204 2.01 -7.78 6.99
N GLY A 205 3.24 -7.27 7.00
CA GLY A 205 4.39 -7.88 6.33
C GLY A 205 4.55 -7.45 4.88
N GLU A 206 5.40 -8.16 4.15
CA GLU A 206 5.67 -7.86 2.75
C GLU A 206 4.57 -8.42 1.82
N ILE A 207 4.35 -7.80 0.66
CA ILE A 207 3.50 -8.32 -0.41
C ILE A 207 4.36 -8.50 -1.66
N GLU A 208 4.39 -9.73 -2.17
CA GLU A 208 5.12 -10.13 -3.37
C GLU A 208 4.15 -10.34 -4.52
N PHE A 209 4.49 -9.80 -5.68
CA PHE A 209 3.80 -10.11 -6.94
C PHE A 209 4.52 -11.28 -7.61
N LEU A 210 3.80 -12.38 -7.84
CA LEU A 210 4.32 -13.53 -8.58
C LEU A 210 3.89 -13.44 -10.04
N MET A 211 4.80 -13.82 -10.94
CA MET A 211 4.50 -14.04 -12.36
C MET A 211 4.73 -15.50 -12.71
N ASP A 212 3.81 -16.07 -13.49
CA ASP A 212 4.04 -17.36 -14.11
C ASP A 212 4.99 -17.19 -15.31
N HIS A 213 5.98 -18.08 -15.42
CA HIS A 213 7.11 -17.95 -16.35
C HIS A 213 6.71 -17.89 -17.84
N GLU A 214 5.46 -18.23 -18.17
CA GLU A 214 4.98 -18.34 -19.56
C GLU A 214 4.19 -17.10 -20.02
N SER A 215 3.87 -16.18 -19.11
CA SER A 215 2.98 -15.05 -19.39
C SER A 215 3.75 -13.78 -19.75
N GLN A 216 3.88 -13.47 -21.04
CA GLN A 216 4.36 -12.15 -21.51
C GLN A 216 3.23 -11.12 -21.75
N GLY A 217 2.00 -11.41 -21.32
CA GLY A 217 0.84 -10.53 -21.50
C GLY A 217 0.72 -9.44 -20.44
N ASP A 218 -0.32 -8.61 -20.53
CA ASP A 218 -0.73 -7.69 -19.46
C ASP A 218 -1.01 -8.51 -18.18
N VAL A 219 -0.11 -8.35 -17.20
CA VAL A 219 -0.23 -8.93 -15.87
C VAL A 219 -0.92 -7.90 -14.99
N THR A 220 -2.11 -8.21 -14.50
CA THR A 220 -2.82 -7.34 -13.56
C THR A 220 -2.93 -8.07 -12.23
N HIS A 221 -2.16 -7.63 -11.24
CA HIS A 221 -2.44 -7.86 -9.83
C HIS A 221 -3.19 -6.65 -9.31
N THR A 222 -4.20 -6.83 -8.47
CA THR A 222 -4.90 -5.69 -7.87
C THR A 222 -4.78 -5.73 -6.36
N ILE A 223 -4.35 -4.64 -5.75
CA ILE A 223 -4.45 -4.41 -4.32
C ILE A 223 -5.38 -3.21 -4.13
N SER A 224 -6.48 -3.40 -3.42
CA SER A 224 -7.39 -2.30 -3.05
C SER A 224 -7.34 -2.09 -1.55
N VAL A 225 -7.10 -0.87 -1.11
CA VAL A 225 -7.06 -0.48 0.31
C VAL A 225 -8.23 0.44 0.57
N TYR A 226 -9.14 0.02 1.45
CA TYR A 226 -10.33 0.78 1.78
C TYR A 226 -10.26 1.41 3.18
N SER A 227 -10.53 2.72 3.26
CA SER A 227 -10.61 3.43 4.55
C SER A 227 -11.82 4.37 4.67
N GLU A 228 -12.43 4.37 5.86
CA GLU A 228 -13.39 5.42 6.30
C GLU A 228 -12.76 6.36 7.33
N LEU A 229 -11.57 6.03 7.83
CA LEU A 229 -10.87 6.73 8.91
C LEU A 229 -9.38 6.88 8.56
N GLU A 230 -8.53 6.75 9.55
CA GLU A 230 -7.08 6.65 9.39
C GLU A 230 -6.68 5.18 9.27
N GLN A 231 -5.84 4.87 8.29
CA GLN A 231 -5.32 3.53 8.06
C GLN A 231 -3.85 3.56 7.66
N GLU A 232 -3.06 2.64 8.20
CA GLU A 232 -1.67 2.49 7.81
C GLU A 232 -1.51 1.42 6.73
N PHE A 233 -0.81 1.76 5.66
CA PHE A 233 -0.32 0.82 4.65
C PHE A 233 1.20 0.67 4.84
N THR A 234 1.58 -0.24 5.73
CA THR A 234 2.97 -0.50 6.14
C THR A 234 3.65 -1.60 5.32
N ASN A 235 2.96 -2.15 4.32
CA ASN A 235 3.46 -3.25 3.51
C ASN A 235 4.60 -2.81 2.60
N THR A 236 5.66 -3.63 2.55
CA THR A 236 6.69 -3.51 1.51
C THR A 236 6.26 -4.33 0.29
N LEU A 237 6.27 -3.70 -0.88
CA LEU A 237 5.86 -4.27 -2.16
C LEU A 237 7.08 -4.67 -2.97
N PHE A 238 7.16 -5.93 -3.39
CA PHE A 238 8.28 -6.42 -4.20
C PHE A 238 7.86 -7.46 -5.25
N GLY A 239 8.79 -7.81 -6.13
CA GLY A 239 8.53 -8.66 -7.28
C GLY A 239 8.12 -7.89 -8.54
N PRO A 240 7.87 -8.60 -9.65
CA PRO A 240 7.42 -8.02 -10.91
C PRO A 240 6.03 -7.37 -10.80
N SER A 241 6.02 -6.05 -10.62
CA SER A 241 4.80 -5.25 -10.43
C SER A 241 4.39 -4.45 -11.67
N ASN A 242 4.98 -4.73 -12.84
CA ASN A 242 4.59 -4.06 -14.07
C ASN A 242 3.15 -4.47 -14.44
N GLY A 243 2.23 -3.51 -14.45
CA GLY A 243 0.81 -3.75 -14.68
C GLY A 243 -0.01 -4.00 -13.41
N ALA A 244 0.64 -4.16 -12.26
CA ALA A 244 -0.07 -4.22 -10.99
C ALA A 244 -0.79 -2.89 -10.68
N GLU A 245 -1.95 -2.97 -10.06
CA GLU A 245 -2.78 -1.85 -9.66
C GLU A 245 -2.86 -1.78 -8.13
N LEU A 246 -2.62 -0.59 -7.57
CA LEU A 246 -2.76 -0.29 -6.15
C LEU A 246 -3.79 0.84 -5.99
N ILE A 247 -4.99 0.48 -5.56
CA ILE A 247 -6.14 1.38 -5.49
C ILE A 247 -6.37 1.77 -4.03
N PHE A 248 -6.32 3.05 -3.73
CA PHE A 248 -6.61 3.62 -2.42
C PHE A 248 -8.00 4.24 -2.46
N ASN A 249 -8.98 3.53 -1.92
CA ASN A 249 -10.38 3.95 -1.91
C ASN A 249 -10.74 4.48 -0.53
N CYS A 250 -11.20 5.72 -0.43
CA CYS A 250 -11.83 6.16 0.80
C CYS A 250 -13.24 6.68 0.57
N ARG A 251 -14.02 6.65 1.64
CA ARG A 251 -15.32 7.27 1.66
C ARG A 251 -15.41 8.21 2.83
N LEU A 252 -15.77 9.46 2.56
CA LEU A 252 -16.11 10.40 3.61
C LEU A 252 -17.43 9.94 4.27
N SER A 253 -17.35 9.56 5.53
CA SER A 253 -18.56 9.32 6.33
C SER A 253 -19.37 10.62 6.42
N PRO A 254 -20.71 10.60 6.24
CA PRO A 254 -21.54 11.80 6.34
C PRO A 254 -21.49 12.46 7.73
N TYR A 255 -20.96 11.74 8.73
CA TYR A 255 -20.79 12.21 10.10
C TYR A 255 -19.40 12.77 10.39
N GLN A 256 -18.47 12.74 9.42
CA GLN A 256 -17.10 13.18 9.62
C GLN A 256 -16.77 14.39 8.76
N SER A 257 -16.18 15.39 9.40
CA SER A 257 -15.62 16.58 8.75
C SER A 257 -14.16 16.37 8.32
N VAL A 258 -13.53 15.28 8.76
CA VAL A 258 -12.13 14.97 8.49
C VAL A 258 -12.07 13.94 7.38
N ARG A 259 -11.23 14.20 6.39
CA ARG A 259 -10.98 13.28 5.27
C ARG A 259 -10.26 12.03 5.77
N PRO A 260 -10.66 10.82 5.36
CA PRO A 260 -9.91 9.60 5.64
C PRO A 260 -8.48 9.70 5.12
N VAL A 261 -7.53 9.14 5.87
CA VAL A 261 -6.09 9.22 5.57
C VAL A 261 -5.52 7.82 5.47
N ILE A 262 -4.84 7.53 4.37
CA ILE A 262 -4.02 6.32 4.24
C ILE A 262 -2.55 6.70 4.34
N TYR A 263 -1.84 6.17 5.34
CA TYR A 263 -0.43 6.42 5.58
C TYR A 263 0.43 5.38 4.87
N VAL A 264 1.21 5.81 3.87
CA VAL A 264 2.23 4.98 3.21
C VAL A 264 3.58 5.27 3.84
N THR A 265 3.95 4.43 4.80
CA THR A 265 5.18 4.59 5.60
C THR A 265 6.33 3.71 5.11
N ALA A 266 6.02 2.62 4.41
CA ALA A 266 7.01 1.70 3.85
C ALA A 266 7.76 2.30 2.65
N ASN A 267 8.95 1.75 2.37
CA ASN A 267 9.72 2.10 1.18
C ASN A 267 9.34 1.16 0.01
N ASN A 268 8.41 1.61 -0.82
CA ASN A 268 7.94 0.93 -2.03
C ASN A 268 8.51 1.56 -3.30
N ALA A 269 9.75 2.08 -3.27
CA ALA A 269 10.38 2.68 -4.44
C ALA A 269 10.57 1.72 -5.63
N SER A 270 10.63 0.41 -5.36
CA SER A 270 10.69 -0.65 -6.38
C SER A 270 9.35 -0.99 -7.01
N PHE A 271 8.23 -0.54 -6.44
CA PHE A 271 6.92 -0.73 -7.06
C PHE A 271 6.91 -0.05 -8.42
N SER A 272 6.47 -0.77 -9.44
CA SER A 272 6.46 -0.31 -10.83
C SER A 272 5.06 -0.30 -11.43
N GLY A 273 4.02 -0.61 -10.65
CA GLY A 273 2.64 -0.62 -11.11
C GLY A 273 2.03 0.77 -11.23
N ASN A 274 0.69 0.78 -11.27
CA ASN A 274 -0.14 1.98 -11.25
C ASN A 274 -0.79 2.10 -9.88
N SER A 275 -0.81 3.30 -9.33
CA SER A 275 -1.57 3.63 -8.12
C SER A 275 -2.72 4.57 -8.47
N GLU A 276 -3.86 4.37 -7.82
CA GLU A 276 -5.04 5.22 -7.93
C GLU A 276 -5.49 5.67 -6.55
N ILE A 277 -5.89 6.94 -6.44
CA ILE A 277 -6.40 7.56 -5.23
C ILE A 277 -7.84 7.99 -5.49
N GLY A 278 -8.79 7.40 -4.77
CA GLY A 278 -10.20 7.76 -4.77
C GLY A 278 -10.61 8.44 -3.47
N ASP A 279 -11.03 9.71 -3.56
CA ASP A 279 -11.68 10.48 -2.47
C ASP A 279 -10.92 10.52 -1.12
N CYS A 280 -9.60 10.36 -1.12
CA CYS A 280 -8.81 10.22 0.10
C CYS A 280 -7.63 11.18 0.24
N ALA A 281 -7.12 11.28 1.47
CA ALA A 281 -5.79 11.82 1.72
C ALA A 281 -4.77 10.68 1.74
N LEU A 282 -3.80 10.71 0.84
CA LEU A 282 -2.65 9.81 0.86
C LEU A 282 -1.46 10.52 1.52
N ASP A 283 -1.04 10.05 2.69
CA ASP A 283 0.12 10.57 3.41
C ASP A 283 1.35 9.70 3.17
N VAL A 284 2.25 10.18 2.31
CA VAL A 284 3.45 9.44 1.91
C VAL A 284 4.64 9.95 2.73
N SER A 285 5.06 9.14 3.71
CA SER A 285 6.27 9.40 4.51
C SER A 285 7.44 8.50 4.12
N GLY A 286 7.15 7.35 3.49
CA GLY A 286 8.14 6.46 2.89
C GLY A 286 8.38 6.76 1.41
N ALA A 287 8.26 5.74 0.57
CA ALA A 287 8.30 5.89 -0.88
C ALA A 287 7.21 5.05 -1.55
N LEU A 288 6.63 5.53 -2.63
CA LEU A 288 5.69 4.82 -3.48
C LEU A 288 6.15 4.97 -4.93
N GLY A 289 6.68 3.90 -5.53
CA GLY A 289 7.13 3.90 -6.93
C GLY A 289 5.99 3.95 -7.96
N GLY A 290 6.27 3.59 -9.21
CA GLY A 290 5.23 3.43 -10.23
C GLY A 290 4.70 4.75 -10.82
N SER A 291 3.49 4.71 -11.35
CA SER A 291 2.68 5.89 -11.72
C SER A 291 1.56 6.09 -10.70
N ILE A 292 1.10 7.32 -10.52
CA ILE A 292 -0.05 7.61 -9.65
C ILE A 292 -1.08 8.48 -10.36
N LYS A 293 -2.36 8.19 -10.15
CA LYS A 293 -3.48 9.04 -10.58
C LYS A 293 -4.45 9.28 -9.44
N THR A 294 -5.20 10.37 -9.54
CA THR A 294 -6.32 10.68 -8.64
C THR A 294 -7.61 10.76 -9.44
N GLU A 295 -8.71 10.46 -8.77
CA GLU A 295 -10.05 10.64 -9.33
C GLU A 295 -10.43 12.14 -9.41
N GLY A 296 -11.20 12.50 -10.43
CA GLY A 296 -11.52 13.90 -10.78
C GLY A 296 -12.60 14.59 -9.92
N ASN A 297 -12.95 14.04 -8.76
CA ASN A 297 -13.99 14.56 -7.87
C ASN A 297 -13.54 15.75 -7.01
N GLY A 298 -12.25 16.12 -7.03
CA GLY A 298 -11.73 17.25 -6.26
C GLY A 298 -11.51 16.98 -4.78
N LEU A 299 -11.67 15.73 -4.34
CA LEU A 299 -11.53 15.34 -2.93
C LEU A 299 -10.30 14.48 -2.68
N SER A 300 -9.37 14.41 -3.63
CA SER A 300 -8.07 13.77 -3.41
C SER A 300 -7.08 14.76 -2.78
N GLU A 301 -6.31 14.28 -1.80
CA GLU A 301 -5.19 14.98 -1.19
C GLU A 301 -3.95 14.08 -1.21
N ILE A 302 -2.79 14.64 -1.54
CA ILE A 302 -1.49 13.99 -1.37
C ILE A 302 -0.67 14.83 -0.41
N ARG A 303 -0.14 14.22 0.64
CA ARG A 303 0.68 14.91 1.64
C ARG A 303 1.85 14.06 2.11
N GLY A 304 2.68 14.62 2.98
CA GLY A 304 3.82 13.93 3.57
C GLY A 304 5.17 14.51 3.15
N ALA A 305 6.24 13.79 3.49
CA ALA A 305 7.63 14.17 3.21
C ALA A 305 8.41 13.05 2.46
N GLY A 306 7.68 12.11 1.86
CA GLY A 306 8.22 10.96 1.15
C GLY A 306 8.46 11.19 -0.34
N THR A 307 8.61 10.09 -1.07
CA THR A 307 8.82 10.08 -2.53
C THR A 307 7.70 9.37 -3.26
N ILE A 308 7.20 9.94 -4.35
CA ILE A 308 6.12 9.42 -5.19
C ILE A 308 6.60 9.26 -6.63
N GLY A 309 6.23 8.14 -7.23
CA GLY A 309 6.54 7.76 -8.60
C GLY A 309 7.96 7.23 -8.79
N SER A 310 8.31 7.01 -10.06
CA SER A 310 9.62 6.53 -10.49
C SER A 310 10.11 7.29 -11.73
N VAL A 311 11.40 7.17 -12.05
CA VAL A 311 11.98 7.83 -13.23
C VAL A 311 11.26 7.37 -14.50
N GLY A 312 10.78 8.30 -15.31
CA GLY A 312 10.05 8.02 -16.55
C GLY A 312 8.57 7.70 -16.37
N LYS A 313 8.12 7.39 -15.14
CA LYS A 313 6.70 7.39 -14.77
C LYS A 313 6.34 8.72 -14.12
N GLY A 314 5.06 8.97 -13.88
CA GLY A 314 4.65 10.27 -13.35
C GLY A 314 3.35 10.20 -12.57
N ALA A 315 3.07 11.31 -11.89
CA ALA A 315 1.80 11.59 -11.27
C ALA A 315 0.90 12.34 -12.26
N SER A 316 -0.32 11.86 -12.46
CA SER A 316 -1.37 12.52 -13.23
C SER A 316 -2.55 12.78 -12.32
N LEU A 317 -2.59 13.96 -11.71
CA LEU A 317 -3.54 14.29 -10.66
C LEU A 317 -4.59 15.26 -11.17
N ILE A 318 -5.85 14.99 -10.85
CA ILE A 318 -7.01 15.80 -11.24
C ILE A 318 -7.58 16.46 -9.99
N SER A 319 -7.71 17.79 -10.01
CA SER A 319 -8.29 18.60 -8.93
C SER A 319 -7.77 18.21 -7.52
N THR A 320 -6.47 18.02 -7.38
CA THR A 320 -5.87 17.43 -6.18
C THR A 320 -5.17 18.48 -5.31
N THR A 321 -5.32 18.37 -3.99
CA THR A 321 -4.54 19.15 -3.04
C THR A 321 -3.21 18.46 -2.76
N ILE A 322 -2.09 19.16 -2.94
CA ILE A 322 -0.75 18.69 -2.59
C ILE A 322 -0.24 19.48 -1.38
N LYS A 323 0.09 18.77 -0.29
CA LYS A 323 0.52 19.35 0.97
C LYS A 323 1.81 18.70 1.48
N PRO A 324 3.00 19.16 1.05
CA PRO A 324 4.25 18.72 1.67
C PRO A 324 4.26 18.92 3.20
N GLY A 325 5.13 18.18 3.89
CA GLY A 325 5.26 18.23 5.35
C GLY A 325 4.67 17.00 6.03
N VAL A 326 5.06 16.76 7.28
CA VAL A 326 4.55 15.61 8.05
C VAL A 326 3.30 15.99 8.85
N ALA A 327 2.48 14.99 9.19
CA ALA A 327 1.40 15.15 10.15
C ALA A 327 1.90 15.86 11.43
N GLY A 328 1.14 16.84 11.91
CA GLY A 328 1.56 17.71 13.02
C GLY A 328 2.22 19.03 12.59
N GLY A 329 2.39 19.26 11.29
CA GLY A 329 2.80 20.56 10.75
C GLY A 329 4.30 20.84 10.80
N ALA A 330 5.13 19.82 11.01
CA ALA A 330 6.57 19.98 10.83
C ALA A 330 6.88 20.10 9.32
N PRO A 331 7.69 21.12 8.93
CA PRO A 331 8.04 21.33 7.54
C PRO A 331 8.72 20.11 6.91
N GLY A 332 8.39 19.82 5.65
CA GLY A 332 8.96 18.68 4.93
C GLY A 332 8.98 18.85 3.41
N ARG A 333 9.69 17.94 2.75
CA ARG A 333 9.81 17.95 1.29
C ARG A 333 9.10 16.75 0.69
N LEU A 334 8.06 16.99 -0.10
CA LEU A 334 7.42 15.93 -0.90
C LEU A 334 8.10 15.85 -2.27
N THR A 335 8.56 14.66 -2.65
CA THR A 335 9.29 14.46 -3.90
C THR A 335 8.47 13.64 -4.90
N PHE A 336 8.30 14.13 -6.10
CA PHE A 336 7.86 13.37 -7.27
C PHE A 336 9.09 12.97 -8.08
N ALA A 337 9.45 11.68 -8.08
CA ALA A 337 10.65 11.16 -8.74
C ALA A 337 10.59 11.19 -10.28
N GLY A 338 9.42 11.49 -10.84
CA GLY A 338 9.18 11.58 -12.27
C GLY A 338 8.45 12.85 -12.67
N ASN A 339 7.56 12.74 -13.67
CA ASN A 339 6.75 13.87 -14.10
C ASN A 339 5.59 14.13 -13.13
N LEU A 340 5.16 15.38 -13.00
CA LEU A 340 3.93 15.77 -12.31
C LEU A 340 3.04 16.53 -13.28
N SER A 341 1.86 16.00 -13.56
CA SER A 341 0.81 16.66 -14.33
C SER A 341 -0.38 16.94 -13.41
N LEU A 342 -0.73 18.22 -13.27
CA LEU A 342 -1.93 18.67 -12.58
C LEU A 342 -2.93 19.15 -13.62
N THR A 343 -4.11 18.56 -13.62
CA THR A 343 -5.26 19.07 -14.37
C THR A 343 -6.36 19.43 -13.38
N ASN A 344 -7.27 20.31 -13.78
CA ASN A 344 -8.50 20.53 -13.04
C ASN A 344 -9.64 19.90 -13.82
N SER A 345 -10.59 19.33 -13.08
CA SER A 345 -11.87 18.94 -13.64
C SER A 345 -12.56 20.17 -14.27
N ASP A 346 -13.62 19.92 -15.04
CA ASP A 346 -14.42 21.01 -15.61
C ASP A 346 -15.32 21.68 -14.57
N ASP A 347 -15.40 21.14 -13.35
CA ASP A 347 -16.09 21.76 -12.23
C ASP A 347 -15.22 22.87 -11.62
N ALA A 348 -15.68 24.11 -11.76
CA ALA A 348 -15.04 25.31 -11.23
C ALA A 348 -14.86 25.29 -9.70
N ALA A 349 -15.63 24.46 -8.97
CA ALA A 349 -15.47 24.28 -7.53
C ALA A 349 -14.23 23.45 -7.16
N THR A 350 -13.65 22.71 -8.10
CA THR A 350 -12.54 21.79 -7.85
C THR A 350 -11.30 22.27 -8.61
N SER A 351 -10.30 22.73 -7.87
CA SER A 351 -9.03 23.17 -8.46
C SER A 351 -7.88 22.55 -7.69
N SER A 352 -6.87 22.11 -8.42
CA SER A 352 -5.62 21.64 -7.84
C SER A 352 -4.98 22.77 -7.04
N THR A 353 -4.47 22.43 -5.87
CA THR A 353 -3.93 23.39 -4.92
C THR A 353 -2.63 22.85 -4.33
N PHE A 354 -1.60 23.69 -4.25
CA PHE A 354 -0.45 23.44 -3.40
C PHE A 354 -0.64 24.19 -2.07
N GLU A 355 -0.50 23.49 -0.94
CA GLU A 355 -0.54 24.08 0.40
C GLU A 355 0.82 23.92 1.08
N PHE A 356 1.47 25.03 1.43
CA PHE A 356 2.78 25.03 2.08
C PHE A 356 2.67 25.58 3.51
N ASN A 357 3.35 24.97 4.46
CA ASN A 357 3.64 25.53 5.78
C ASN A 357 5.04 26.17 5.78
N LEU A 358 5.10 27.48 6.01
CA LEU A 358 6.36 28.23 6.05
C LEU A 358 6.75 28.58 7.50
N THR A 359 8.03 28.46 7.80
CA THR A 359 8.57 28.81 9.13
C THR A 359 9.52 29.99 9.07
N SER A 360 10.57 29.92 8.24
CA SER A 360 11.51 31.02 8.03
C SER A 360 12.20 30.92 6.67
N PRO A 361 12.65 32.03 6.05
CA PRO A 361 13.23 32.00 4.70
C PRO A 361 14.46 31.11 4.59
N ASP A 362 15.27 31.07 5.64
CA ASP A 362 16.50 30.27 5.74
C ASP A 362 16.27 28.90 6.43
N GLY A 363 15.03 28.62 6.84
CA GLY A 363 14.66 27.45 7.62
C GLY A 363 14.14 26.29 6.78
N ALA A 364 13.79 25.20 7.48
CA ALA A 364 13.03 24.11 6.90
C ALA A 364 11.63 24.63 6.57
N ASN A 365 11.30 24.73 5.30
CA ASN A 365 9.96 25.04 4.82
C ASN A 365 9.41 23.83 4.10
N ASP A 366 8.08 23.78 4.04
CA ASP A 366 7.41 22.89 3.12
C ASP A 366 7.85 23.18 1.68
N SER A 367 8.18 22.13 0.95
CA SER A 367 8.57 22.23 -0.46
C SER A 367 8.15 21.02 -1.26
N VAL A 368 7.90 21.24 -2.55
CA VAL A 368 7.67 20.16 -3.53
C VAL A 368 8.86 20.07 -4.48
N ALA A 369 9.29 18.86 -4.79
CA ALA A 369 10.30 18.63 -5.80
C ALA A 369 9.80 17.69 -6.88
N VAL A 370 9.94 18.09 -8.13
CA VAL A 370 9.55 17.29 -9.30
C VAL A 370 10.80 17.00 -10.11
N ALA A 371 11.31 15.79 -10.08
CA ALA A 371 12.55 15.47 -10.80
C ALA A 371 12.39 15.63 -12.32
N GLY A 372 11.20 15.34 -12.85
CA GLY A 372 10.85 15.47 -14.26
C GLY A 372 10.20 16.81 -14.63
N ARG A 373 9.22 16.73 -15.54
CA ARG A 373 8.43 17.88 -15.99
C ARG A 373 7.26 18.17 -15.06
N LEU A 374 7.13 19.42 -14.63
CA LEU A 374 5.92 19.98 -14.02
C LEU A 374 4.99 20.50 -15.12
N SER A 375 3.81 19.91 -15.26
CA SER A 375 2.78 20.32 -16.23
C SER A 375 1.53 20.78 -15.48
N LEU A 376 1.13 22.02 -15.69
CA LEU A 376 -0.04 22.61 -15.03
C LEU A 376 -1.07 22.99 -16.09
N ASP A 377 -2.26 22.40 -16.00
CA ASP A 377 -3.40 22.74 -16.83
C ASP A 377 -4.47 23.47 -16.03
N LYS A 378 -5.02 24.55 -16.59
CA LYS A 378 -5.88 25.53 -15.92
C LYS A 378 -5.25 26.09 -14.64
N THR A 379 -5.93 27.01 -13.96
CA THR A 379 -5.43 27.68 -12.75
C THR A 379 -5.13 26.69 -11.63
N VAL A 380 -3.89 26.69 -11.12
CA VAL A 380 -3.49 25.93 -9.94
C VAL A 380 -3.19 26.91 -8.81
N TYR A 381 -3.84 26.72 -7.66
CA TYR A 381 -3.71 27.64 -6.54
C TYR A 381 -2.50 27.31 -5.68
N VAL A 382 -1.84 28.35 -5.16
CA VAL A 382 -0.81 28.24 -4.13
C VAL A 382 -1.37 28.88 -2.88
N ARG A 383 -1.45 28.10 -1.79
CA ARG A 383 -1.84 28.56 -0.47
C ARG A 383 -0.69 28.41 0.48
N ILE A 384 -0.57 29.38 1.37
CA ILE A 384 0.47 29.43 2.38
C ILE A 384 -0.20 29.42 3.74
N SER A 385 0.25 28.53 4.60
CA SER A 385 -0.12 28.40 6.01
C SER A 385 1.12 28.56 6.88
N GLY A 386 0.94 28.88 8.15
CA GLY A 386 2.05 29.19 9.06
C GLY A 386 1.62 29.26 10.50
N VAL A 387 2.54 28.93 11.41
CA VAL A 387 2.30 28.89 12.87
C VAL A 387 2.37 30.28 13.54
N GLY A 388 2.51 31.35 12.76
CA GLY A 388 2.55 32.72 13.25
C GLY A 388 1.17 33.22 13.67
N ARG A 389 0.76 32.94 14.90
CA ARG A 389 -0.40 33.59 15.53
C ARG A 389 -0.16 35.11 15.61
N GLY A 390 -0.52 35.84 14.56
CA GLY A 390 -0.61 37.31 14.56
C GLY A 390 0.64 38.09 14.16
N THR A 391 1.75 37.43 13.83
CA THR A 391 2.93 38.09 13.22
C THR A 391 3.15 37.40 11.88
N GLY A 392 2.96 38.11 10.77
CA GLY A 392 3.09 37.58 9.42
C GLY A 392 4.43 36.85 9.16
N PHE A 393 4.56 36.26 7.98
CA PHE A 393 5.79 35.55 7.62
C PHE A 393 7.00 36.50 7.65
N ALA A 394 8.16 35.99 8.07
CA ALA A 394 9.38 36.79 8.07
C ALA A 394 9.73 37.25 6.64
N PRO A 395 10.10 38.51 6.42
CA PRO A 395 10.51 38.98 5.10
C PRO A 395 11.66 38.15 4.56
N GLY A 396 11.60 37.78 3.28
CA GLY A 396 12.60 36.92 2.66
C GLY A 396 12.10 36.23 1.40
N THR A 397 12.88 35.26 0.92
CA THR A 397 12.53 34.45 -0.25
C THR A 397 12.49 32.98 0.15
N TYR A 398 11.36 32.33 -0.07
CA TYR A 398 11.10 30.94 0.26
C TYR A 398 11.07 30.12 -1.03
N VAL A 399 11.80 29.00 -1.08
CA VAL A 399 11.71 28.06 -2.21
C VAL A 399 10.52 27.13 -1.97
N LEU A 400 9.49 27.24 -2.82
CA LEU A 400 8.28 26.42 -2.71
C LEU A 400 8.39 25.15 -3.56
N MET A 401 8.91 25.29 -4.78
CA MET A 401 8.96 24.19 -5.73
C MET A 401 10.28 24.16 -6.49
N THR A 402 10.75 22.95 -6.78
CA THR A 402 11.84 22.67 -7.74
C THR A 402 11.33 21.72 -8.81
N PHE A 403 11.73 21.91 -10.07
CA PHE A 403 11.33 21.07 -11.19
C PHE A 403 12.42 20.97 -12.27
N GLY A 404 12.50 19.84 -12.98
CA GLY A 404 13.48 19.65 -14.06
C GLY A 404 13.12 20.39 -15.36
N SER A 405 11.84 20.43 -15.71
CA SER A 405 11.30 21.25 -16.80
C SER A 405 9.86 21.64 -16.52
N GLN A 406 9.27 22.55 -17.31
CA GLN A 406 7.91 23.03 -17.04
C GLN A 406 7.04 23.21 -18.29
N ARG A 407 5.73 23.15 -18.06
CA ARG A 407 4.69 23.65 -18.95
C ARG A 407 3.57 24.27 -18.12
N GLY A 408 3.19 25.50 -18.44
CA GLY A 408 2.01 26.15 -17.83
C GLY A 408 2.26 26.80 -16.47
N LEU A 409 3.49 27.21 -16.13
CA LEU A 409 3.75 27.94 -14.87
C LEU A 409 2.91 29.21 -14.70
N ASP A 410 2.48 29.84 -15.80
CA ASP A 410 1.60 31.01 -15.76
C ASP A 410 0.25 30.71 -15.10
N ASN A 411 -0.14 29.44 -15.07
CA ASN A 411 -1.36 28.99 -14.41
C ASN A 411 -1.27 28.96 -12.88
N LEU A 412 -0.08 29.10 -12.27
CA LEU A 412 0.04 29.23 -10.82
C LEU A 412 -0.49 30.58 -10.35
N GLN A 413 -1.40 30.56 -9.39
CA GLN A 413 -1.95 31.75 -8.75
C GLN A 413 -1.82 31.65 -7.24
N LEU A 414 -1.20 32.66 -6.62
CA LEU A 414 -1.16 32.78 -5.18
C LEU A 414 -2.56 33.18 -4.67
N VAL A 415 -3.07 32.43 -3.71
CA VAL A 415 -4.21 32.87 -2.88
C VAL A 415 -3.64 33.77 -1.78
N PRO A 416 -3.98 35.08 -1.76
CA PRO A 416 -3.40 36.00 -0.79
C PRO A 416 -3.66 35.53 0.65
N PRO A 417 -2.63 35.46 1.51
CA PRO A 417 -2.83 35.22 2.93
C PRO A 417 -3.69 36.31 3.59
N ALA A 418 -4.28 36.01 4.75
CA ALA A 418 -5.18 36.92 5.46
C ALA A 418 -4.53 38.25 5.89
N ASP A 419 -3.21 38.30 6.01
CA ASP A 419 -2.41 39.48 6.38
C ASP A 419 -1.86 40.26 5.16
N SER A 420 -2.33 39.93 3.95
CA SER A 420 -1.91 40.59 2.70
C SER A 420 -2.21 42.10 2.62
N ALA A 421 -2.96 42.65 3.57
CA ALA A 421 -3.14 44.11 3.71
C ALA A 421 -1.88 44.82 4.22
N THR A 422 -0.99 44.10 4.90
CA THR A 422 0.22 44.66 5.56
C THR A 422 1.51 44.02 5.09
N VAL A 423 1.43 42.92 4.35
CA VAL A 423 2.58 42.15 3.85
C VAL A 423 2.42 41.95 2.36
N HIS A 424 3.47 42.26 1.60
CA HIS A 424 3.49 42.04 0.16
C HIS A 424 4.00 40.63 -0.15
N TYR A 425 3.20 39.88 -0.91
CA TYR A 425 3.53 38.53 -1.36
C TYR A 425 3.66 38.51 -2.87
N ASP A 426 4.79 38.02 -3.37
CA ASP A 426 5.06 37.87 -4.79
C ASP A 426 5.51 36.44 -5.12
N LEU A 427 4.87 35.83 -6.11
CA LEU A 427 5.17 34.48 -6.57
C LEU A 427 6.14 34.56 -7.76
N ILE A 428 7.42 34.33 -7.49
CA ILE A 428 8.48 34.37 -8.50
C ILE A 428 8.56 33.02 -9.19
N LYS A 429 8.33 33.01 -10.51
CA LYS A 429 8.40 31.83 -11.37
C LYS A 429 9.71 31.91 -12.17
N ASP A 430 10.68 31.05 -11.86
CA ASP A 430 12.00 31.04 -12.50
C ASP A 430 12.20 29.75 -13.32
N PRO A 431 11.71 29.70 -14.58
CA PRO A 431 11.81 28.50 -15.41
C PRO A 431 13.26 28.16 -15.78
N MET A 432 14.20 29.12 -15.72
CA MET A 432 15.61 28.89 -16.04
C MET A 432 16.32 28.17 -14.90
N ARG A 433 15.96 28.48 -13.64
CA ARG A 433 16.45 27.74 -12.47
C ARG A 433 15.66 26.48 -12.17
N GLY A 434 14.48 26.33 -12.75
CA GLY A 434 13.59 25.23 -12.41
C GLY A 434 12.94 25.42 -11.05
N GLU A 435 12.56 26.65 -10.68
CA GLU A 435 12.08 26.95 -9.34
C GLU A 435 10.82 27.84 -9.32
N VAL A 436 10.01 27.66 -8.28
CA VAL A 436 8.99 28.64 -7.83
C VAL A 436 9.35 29.10 -6.43
N ARG A 437 9.38 30.41 -6.22
CA ARG A 437 9.70 31.03 -4.94
C ARG A 437 8.59 31.99 -4.50
N LEU A 438 8.40 32.12 -3.19
CA LEU A 438 7.58 33.16 -2.59
C LEU A 438 8.50 34.24 -2.02
N LYS A 439 8.36 35.47 -2.48
CA LYS A 439 9.00 36.63 -1.86
C LYS A 439 8.00 37.31 -0.92
N VAL A 440 8.40 37.46 0.33
CA VAL A 440 7.66 38.15 1.38
C VAL A 440 8.36 39.47 1.67
N GLY A 441 7.67 40.59 1.49
CA GLY A 441 8.16 41.94 1.78
C GLY A 441 7.24 42.68 2.74
N ASN A 442 7.81 43.65 3.46
CA ASN A 442 7.05 44.61 4.26
C ASN A 442 6.42 45.70 3.39
#